data_AF-A0A8J6TAY5-F1
#
_entry.id   AF-A0A8J6TAY5-F1
#
_cell.length_a   1.000
_cell.length_b   1.000
_cell.length_c   1.000
_cell.angle_alpha   90.00
_cell.angle_beta   90.00
_cell.angle_gamma   90.00
#
_symmetry.space_group_name_H-M   'P 1'
#
loop_
_entity.id
_entity.type
_entity.pdbx_description
1 polymer ?
#
loop_
_entity_poly.entity_id
_entity_poly.type
_entity_poly.pdbx_seq_one_letter_code
_entity_poly.pdbx_strand_id
1 'polypeptide(L)' 'KDTMLDKDMVFTIEPGIYIPGWGGVRLENMVVVKENRAEVLNTLDCAS' A
#
# COMPACT_ATOMS: atom_id res chain seq x y z
N LYS A 1 -9.34 -10.90 14.14
CA LYS A 1 -9.67 -9.80 15.07
C LYS A 1 -9.55 -8.53 14.26
N ASP A 2 -10.61 -7.76 14.18
CA ASP A 2 -10.61 -6.59 13.30
C ASP A 2 -9.86 -5.44 13.99
N THR A 3 -9.12 -4.68 13.18
CA THR A 3 -8.42 -3.48 13.64
C THR A 3 -9.11 -2.29 12.99
N MET A 4 -9.65 -1.40 13.82
CA MET A 4 -10.16 -0.11 13.34
C MET A 4 -8.97 0.81 13.05
N LEU A 5 -9.04 1.54 11.94
CA LEU A 5 -8.02 2.50 11.55
C LEU A 5 -8.32 3.85 12.18
N ASP A 6 -7.33 4.44 12.85
CA ASP A 6 -7.42 5.78 13.43
C ASP A 6 -6.65 6.81 12.59
N LYS A 7 -7.04 8.08 12.75
CA LYS A 7 -6.36 9.22 12.13
C LYS A 7 -4.85 9.20 12.41
N ASP A 8 -4.07 9.55 11.40
CA ASP A 8 -2.61 9.62 11.42
C ASP A 8 -1.87 8.27 11.55
N MET A 9 -2.58 7.14 11.54
CA MET A 9 -1.96 5.83 11.31
C MET A 9 -1.31 5.77 9.92
N VAL A 10 -0.13 5.16 9.85
CA VAL A 10 0.61 4.91 8.60
C VAL A 10 0.77 3.41 8.42
N PHE A 11 0.43 2.90 7.25
CA PHE A 11 0.56 1.48 6.89
C PHE A 11 0.72 1.32 5.37
N THR A 12 0.94 0.10 4.91
CA THR A 12 1.08 -0.21 3.49
C THR A 12 -0.10 -1.01 2.95
N ILE A 13 -0.47 -0.74 1.70
CA ILE A 13 -1.40 -1.54 0.91
C ILE A 13 -0.55 -2.31 -0.11
N GLU A 14 -0.43 -3.63 0.07
CA GLU A 14 0.56 -4.46 -0.63
C GLU A 14 -0.01 -5.74 -1.30
N PRO A 15 -0.94 -5.63 -2.26
CA PRO A 15 -1.40 -6.81 -2.98
C PRO A 15 -0.28 -7.41 -3.85
N GLY A 16 -0.22 -8.75 -3.87
CA GLY A 16 0.75 -9.50 -4.68
C GLY A 16 0.11 -10.66 -5.45
N ILE A 17 0.63 -10.93 -6.63
CA ILE A 17 0.30 -12.09 -7.47
C ILE A 17 1.58 -12.88 -7.71
N TYR A 18 1.53 -14.20 -7.48
CA TYR A 18 2.66 -15.10 -7.61
C TYR A 18 2.30 -16.28 -8.50
N ILE A 19 3.16 -16.57 -9.49
CA ILE A 19 3.03 -17.69 -10.42
C ILE A 19 4.20 -18.65 -10.19
N PRO A 20 3.93 -19.87 -9.67
CA PRO A 20 4.97 -20.85 -9.39
C PRO A 20 5.86 -21.13 -10.60
N GLY A 21 7.18 -21.13 -10.39
CA GLY A 21 8.17 -21.40 -11.43
C GLY A 21 8.44 -20.24 -12.40
N TRP A 22 7.72 -19.12 -12.31
CA TRP A 22 7.95 -17.94 -13.16
C TRP A 22 8.38 -16.71 -12.37
N GLY A 23 7.63 -16.37 -11.30
CA GLY A 23 7.93 -15.18 -10.49
C GLY A 23 6.67 -14.62 -9.83
N GLY A 24 6.74 -13.36 -9.44
CA GLY A 24 5.59 -12.65 -8.88
C GLY A 24 5.77 -11.14 -8.94
N VAL A 25 4.66 -10.44 -8.80
CA VAL A 25 4.61 -8.98 -8.74
C VAL A 25 3.87 -8.57 -7.48
N ARG A 26 4.35 -7.50 -6.85
CA ARG A 26 3.70 -6.84 -5.72
C ARG A 26 3.67 -5.35 -5.99
N LEU A 27 2.52 -4.72 -5.75
CA LEU A 27 2.38 -3.27 -5.78
C LEU A 27 2.27 -2.79 -4.35
N GLU A 28 3.06 -1.79 -3.97
CA GLU A 28 3.12 -1.28 -2.60
C GLU A 28 2.87 0.22 -2.59
N ASN A 29 1.84 0.64 -1.84
CA ASN A 29 1.64 2.03 -1.49
C ASN A 29 1.63 2.23 0.02
N MET A 30 2.45 3.16 0.49
CA MET A 30 2.38 3.66 1.86
C MET A 30 1.30 4.73 1.94
N VAL A 31 0.41 4.60 2.92
CA VAL A 31 -0.71 5.52 3.12
C VAL A 31 -0.78 6.00 4.56
N VAL A 32 -1.27 7.24 4.74
CA VAL A 32 -1.69 7.78 6.03
C VAL A 32 -3.20 7.94 6.08
N VAL A 33 -3.82 7.59 7.21
CA VAL A 33 -5.26 7.80 7.43
C VAL A 33 -5.53 9.27 7.71
N LYS A 34 -6.33 9.89 6.85
CA LYS A 34 -6.94 11.20 7.08
C LYS A 34 -8.41 11.01 7.41
N GLU A 35 -9.07 12.09 7.84
CA GLU A 35 -10.43 12.05 8.39
C GLU A 35 -11.47 11.33 7.52
N ASN A 36 -11.40 11.45 6.20
CA ASN A 36 -12.33 10.81 5.26
C ASN A 36 -11.65 10.14 4.05
N ARG A 37 -10.32 9.91 4.12
CA ARG A 37 -9.56 9.33 3.01
C ARG A 37 -8.25 8.72 3.50
N ALA A 38 -7.68 7.82 2.70
CA ALA A 38 -6.27 7.49 2.77
C ALA A 38 -5.50 8.47 1.84
N GLU A 39 -4.34 8.94 2.29
CA GLU A 39 -3.45 9.76 1.48
C GLU A 39 -2.16 8.98 1.18
N VAL A 40 -1.81 8.87 -0.10
CA VAL A 40 -0.64 8.12 -0.56
C VAL A 40 0.64 8.94 -0.33
N LEU A 41 1.64 8.32 0.28
CA LEU A 41 2.90 8.95 0.66
C LEU A 41 4.05 8.63 -0.29
N ASN A 42 3.92 7.62 -1.15
CA ASN A 42 4.92 7.24 -2.14
C ASN A 42 4.39 7.39 -3.56
N THR A 43 5.27 7.81 -4.47
CA THR A 43 5.01 7.79 -5.91
C THR A 43 5.98 6.84 -6.58
N LEU A 44 5.55 6.19 -7.66
CA LEU A 44 6.46 5.52 -8.57
C LEU A 44 7.02 6.60 -9.48
N ASP A 45 8.26 7.01 -9.24
CA ASP A 45 8.94 7.91 -10.15
C ASP A 45 9.44 7.07 -11.34
N CYS A 46 8.66 7.04 -12.42
CA CYS A 46 9.04 6.38 -13.66
C CYS A 46 9.93 7.25 -14.56
N ALA A 47 10.36 8.43 -14.08
CA ALA A 47 11.28 9.31 -14.79
C ALA A 47 12.74 9.05 -14.36
N SER A 48 13.31 7.95 -14.83
CA SER A 48 14.77 7.77 -14.94
C SER A 48 15.11 7.01 -16.21
#